data_AF-A0A815RFD3-F1
#
_entry.id   AF-A0A815RFD3-F1
#
_cell.length_a   1.000
_cell.length_b   1.000
_cell.length_c   1.000
_cell.angle_alpha   90.00
_cell.angle_beta   90.00
_cell.angle_gamma   90.00
#
_symmetry.space_group_name_H-M   'P 1'
#
loop_
_entity.id
_entity.type
_entity.pdbx_description
1 polymer ?
#
loop_
_entity_poly.entity_id
_entity_poly.type
_entity_poly.pdbx_seq_one_letter_code
_entity_poly.pdbx_strand_id
1 'polypeptide(L)'
;MKQNIPFTTLLRGIRYCSTFQAYLQERDHLRMVLLLNHYPIKFIDQQFNRVLEKFDIIQLFTSNNYDTIRLQIINSPNKAKEPINYGRSMFVHFTIVPV
;
A
#
# COMPACT_ATOMS: atom_id res chain seq x y z
N MET A 1 11.58 8.31 -8.67
CA MET A 1 10.19 8.68 -8.36
C MET A 1 9.67 7.79 -7.24
N LYS A 2 8.96 8.34 -6.24
CA LYS A 2 8.32 7.59 -5.14
C LYS A 2 7.12 6.77 -5.69
N GLN A 3 7.40 5.75 -6.49
CA GLN A 3 6.43 5.04 -7.35
C GLN A 3 5.40 4.21 -6.55
N ASN A 4 5.72 3.81 -5.33
CA ASN A 4 4.87 2.91 -4.55
C ASN A 4 4.10 3.59 -3.41
N ILE A 5 4.17 4.92 -3.26
CA ILE A 5 3.52 5.59 -2.13
C ILE A 5 2.01 5.34 -2.12
N PRO A 6 1.23 5.70 -3.16
CA PRO A 6 -0.23 5.49 -3.13
C PRO A 6 -0.64 4.05 -2.82
N PHE A 7 0.10 3.08 -3.38
CA PHE A 7 -0.07 1.66 -3.10
C PHE A 7 0.14 1.34 -1.61
N THR A 8 1.29 1.76 -1.05
CA THR A 8 1.63 1.47 0.34
C THR A 8 0.71 2.16 1.32
N THR A 9 0.27 3.39 1.04
CA THR A 9 -0.60 4.13 1.95
C THR A 9 -2.00 3.51 1.99
N LEU A 10 -2.57 3.11 0.84
CA LEU A 10 -3.85 2.40 0.84
C LEU A 10 -3.75 1.06 1.56
N LEU A 11 -2.70 0.28 1.29
CA LEU A 11 -2.48 -1.01 1.97
C LEU A 11 -2.39 -0.84 3.49
N ARG A 12 -1.72 0.21 3.95
CA ARG A 12 -1.65 0.57 5.37
C ARG A 12 -3.02 0.96 5.93
N GLY A 13 -3.79 1.76 5.20
CA GLY A 13 -5.16 2.13 5.57
C GLY A 13 -6.04 0.90 5.79
N ILE A 14 -6.03 -0.06 4.86
CA ILE A 14 -6.83 -1.28 5.00
C ILE A 14 -6.40 -2.13 6.22
N ARG A 15 -5.09 -2.18 6.52
CA ARG A 15 -4.58 -2.95 7.67
C ARG A 15 -4.95 -2.33 9.01
N TYR A 16 -4.99 -1.00 9.10
CA TYR A 16 -5.18 -0.28 10.36
C TYR A 16 -6.62 0.08 10.66
N CYS A 17 -7.45 0.32 9.65
CA CYS A 17 -8.87 0.57 9.86
C CYS A 17 -9.56 -0.72 10.31
N SER A 18 -10.14 -0.72 11.50
CA SER A 18 -10.88 -1.87 12.04
C SER A 18 -12.33 -1.96 11.56
N THR A 19 -12.87 -0.87 11.02
CA THR A 19 -14.26 -0.80 10.53
C THR A 19 -14.30 -0.28 9.10
N PHE A 20 -15.35 -0.67 8.36
CA PHE A 20 -15.57 -0.21 7.00
C PHE A 20 -15.71 1.32 6.92
N GLN A 21 -16.37 1.95 7.90
CA GLN A 21 -16.55 3.41 7.92
C GLN A 21 -15.22 4.14 8.13
N ALA A 22 -14.38 3.65 9.04
CA ALA A 22 -13.04 4.21 9.24
C ALA A 22 -12.18 4.06 7.98
N TYR A 23 -12.31 2.93 7.27
CA TYR A 23 -11.62 2.72 5.99
C TYR A 23 -12.07 3.70 4.91
N LEU A 24 -13.37 3.98 4.78
CA LEU A 24 -13.87 4.96 3.80
C LEU A 24 -13.31 6.35 4.08
N GLN A 25 -13.38 6.80 5.33
CA GLN A 25 -12.84 8.09 5.75
C GLN A 25 -11.33 8.19 5.47
N GLU A 26 -10.58 7.15 5.85
CA GLU A 26 -9.13 7.10 5.63
C GLU A 26 -8.80 7.08 4.13
N ARG A 27 -9.52 6.29 3.32
CA ARG A 27 -9.30 6.23 1.87
C ARG A 27 -9.50 7.59 1.21
N ASP A 28 -10.54 8.30 1.59
CA ASP A 28 -10.85 9.63 1.02
C ASP A 28 -9.82 10.67 1.50
N HIS A 29 -9.40 10.60 2.77
CA HIS A 29 -8.31 11.41 3.30
C HIS A 29 -7.00 11.17 2.56
N LEU A 30 -6.61 9.90 2.37
CA LEU A 30 -5.40 9.52 1.63
C LEU A 30 -5.44 10.01 0.19
N ARG A 31 -6.59 9.89 -0.48
CA ARG A 31 -6.77 10.40 -1.85
C ARG A 31 -6.56 11.90 -1.90
N MET A 32 -7.13 12.66 -0.96
CA MET A 32 -6.92 14.10 -0.85
C MET A 32 -5.46 14.46 -0.62
N VAL A 33 -4.78 13.79 0.32
CA VAL A 33 -3.35 14.03 0.60
C VAL A 33 -2.49 13.75 -0.63
N LEU A 34 -2.77 12.68 -1.38
CA LEU A 34 -2.02 12.37 -2.60
C LEU A 34 -2.24 13.42 -3.69
N LEU A 35 -3.47 13.92 -3.84
CA LEU A 35 -3.77 14.99 -4.80
C LEU A 35 -3.06 16.30 -4.43
N LEU A 36 -3.05 16.67 -3.14
CA LEU A 36 -2.32 17.82 -2.64
C LEU A 36 -0.79 17.69 -2.84
N ASN A 37 -0.27 16.46 -2.84
CA ASN A 37 1.12 16.15 -3.18
C ASN A 37 1.37 16.02 -4.69
N HIS A 38 0.47 16.54 -5.53
CA HIS A 38 0.58 16.56 -7.00
C HIS A 38 0.70 15.17 -7.66
N TYR A 39 0.17 14.11 -7.03
CA TYR A 39 0.07 12.82 -7.70
C TYR A 39 -1.06 12.85 -8.75
N PRO A 40 -0.83 12.37 -10.00
CA PRO A 40 -1.88 12.32 -11.01
C PRO A 40 -3.04 11.40 -10.59
N ILE A 41 -4.30 11.84 -10.78
CA ILE A 41 -5.50 11.07 -10.42
C ILE A 41 -5.46 9.64 -11.00
N LYS A 42 -5.18 9.53 -12.30
CA LYS A 42 -5.09 8.23 -13.01
C LYS A 42 -4.04 7.31 -12.37
N PHE A 43 -2.93 7.89 -11.90
CA PHE A 43 -1.89 7.12 -11.23
C PHE A 43 -2.33 6.65 -9.84
N ILE A 44 -3.03 7.48 -9.06
CA ILE A 44 -3.59 7.10 -7.77
C ILE A 44 -4.56 5.93 -7.94
N ASP A 45 -5.50 6.04 -8.87
CA ASP A 45 -6.50 5.01 -9.15
C ASP A 45 -5.84 3.70 -9.61
N GLN A 46 -4.85 3.79 -10.50
CA GLN A 46 -4.09 2.62 -10.93
C GLN A 46 -3.40 1.94 -9.74
N GLN A 47 -2.77 2.69 -8.84
CA GLN A 47 -2.10 2.11 -7.68
C GLN A 47 -3.09 1.52 -6.66
N PHE A 48 -4.26 2.14 -6.50
CA PHE A 48 -5.32 1.62 -5.64
C PHE A 48 -5.88 0.30 -6.19
N ASN A 49 -6.14 0.23 -7.49
CA ASN A 49 -6.56 -1.00 -8.16
C ASN A 49 -5.51 -2.10 -8.07
N ARG A 50 -4.22 -1.75 -8.19
CA ARG A 50 -3.12 -2.71 -7.98
C ARG A 50 -3.10 -3.31 -6.58
N VAL A 51 -3.56 -2.59 -5.55
CA VAL A 51 -3.71 -3.18 -4.21
C VAL A 51 -4.77 -4.28 -4.27
N LEU A 52 -5.92 -4.01 -4.88
CA LEU A 52 -7.01 -4.99 -5.00
C LEU A 52 -6.58 -6.21 -5.81
N GLU A 53 -5.95 -6.00 -6.96
CA GLU A 53 -5.41 -7.06 -7.83
C GLU A 53 -4.40 -7.93 -7.09
N LYS A 54 -3.53 -7.33 -6.26
CA LYS A 54 -2.49 -8.09 -5.53
C LYS A 54 -3.08 -9.13 -4.56
N PHE A 55 -4.26 -8.86 -4.01
CA PHE A 55 -4.92 -9.75 -3.05
C PHE A 55 -6.12 -10.47 -3.67
N ASP A 56 -6.22 -10.50 -5.01
CA ASP A 56 -7.31 -11.15 -5.75
C ASP A 56 -8.71 -10.69 -5.31
N ILE A 57 -8.84 -9.41 -4.96
CA ILE A 57 -10.10 -8.84 -4.50
C ILE A 57 -10.92 -8.38 -5.72
N ILE A 58 -11.84 -9.23 -6.15
CA ILE A 58 -12.72 -8.98 -7.30
C ILE A 58 -13.96 -8.16 -6.89
N GLN A 59 -14.33 -8.21 -5.61
CA GLN A 59 -15.56 -7.59 -5.10
C GLN A 59 -15.31 -6.20 -4.53
N LEU A 60 -16.31 -5.33 -4.66
CA LEU A 60 -16.31 -4.03 -3.98
C LEU A 60 -16.36 -4.20 -2.46
N PHE A 61 -15.69 -3.30 -1.75
CA PHE A 61 -15.71 -3.26 -0.29
C PHE A 61 -17.09 -2.77 0.17
N THR A 62 -17.71 -3.53 1.05
CA THR A 62 -19.00 -3.26 1.68
C THR A 62 -18.88 -3.51 3.18
N SER A 63 -19.84 -3.02 3.96
CA SER A 63 -19.91 -3.32 5.41
C SER A 63 -19.89 -4.81 5.72
N ASN A 64 -20.41 -5.64 4.80
CA ASN A 64 -20.63 -7.07 5.05
C ASN A 64 -19.41 -7.93 4.71
N ASN A 65 -18.55 -7.48 3.79
CA ASN A 65 -17.36 -8.23 3.35
C ASN A 65 -16.04 -7.55 3.77
N TYR A 66 -16.08 -6.39 4.42
CA TYR A 66 -14.88 -5.65 4.79
C TYR A 66 -13.94 -6.45 5.69
N ASP A 67 -14.47 -7.05 6.75
CA ASP A 67 -13.65 -7.76 7.74
C ASP A 67 -12.98 -9.00 7.17
N THR A 68 -13.68 -9.74 6.31
CA THR A 68 -13.13 -10.93 5.64
C THR A 68 -12.00 -10.55 4.69
N ILE A 69 -12.21 -9.53 3.87
CA ILE A 69 -11.19 -8.98 2.96
C ILE A 69 -9.98 -8.43 3.73
N ARG A 70 -10.23 -7.69 4.81
CA ARG A 70 -9.17 -7.14 5.66
C ARG A 70 -8.33 -8.26 6.29
N LEU A 71 -8.96 -9.30 6.82
CA LEU A 71 -8.25 -10.46 7.37
C LEU A 71 -7.41 -11.18 6.31
N GLN A 72 -7.92 -11.33 5.08
CA GLN A 72 -7.16 -11.87 3.95
C GLN A 72 -5.89 -11.04 3.68
N ILE A 73 -5.99 -9.70 3.69
CA ILE A 73 -4.86 -8.79 3.47
C ILE A 73 -3.83 -8.83 4.62
N ILE A 74 -4.30 -8.96 5.86
CA ILE A 74 -3.45 -9.05 7.06
C ILE A 74 -2.71 -10.39 7.09
N ASN A 75 -3.42 -11.48 6.83
CA ASN A 75 -2.89 -12.85 6.90
C ASN A 75 -2.10 -13.24 5.64
N SER A 76 -2.14 -12.41 4.60
CA SER A 76 -1.33 -12.60 3.40
C SER A 76 0.15 -12.76 3.78
N PRO A 77 0.80 -13.86 3.37
CA PRO A 77 2.19 -14.06 3.67
C PRO A 77 3.01 -12.94 3.03
N ASN A 78 3.78 -12.22 3.85
CA ASN A 78 4.83 -11.35 3.31
C ASN A 78 5.75 -12.26 2.49
N LYS A 79 5.87 -12.02 1.17
CA LYS A 79 6.88 -12.70 0.34
C LYS A 79 8.18 -12.68 1.12
N ALA A 80 8.70 -13.86 1.46
CA ALA A 80 9.98 -13.99 2.12
C ALA A 80 10.98 -13.19 1.30
N LYS A 81 11.70 -12.26 1.93
CA LYS A 81 12.82 -11.60 1.26
C LYS A 81 13.75 -12.72 0.82
N GLU A 82 14.06 -12.78 -0.48
CA GLU A 82 15.03 -13.76 -0.94
C GLU A 82 16.34 -13.58 -0.17
N PRO A 83 17.02 -14.67 0.23
CA PRO A 83 18.27 -14.57 0.95
C PRO A 83 19.27 -13.81 0.08
N ILE A 84 19.83 -12.73 0.62
CA ILE A 84 20.87 -11.95 -0.06
C ILE A 84 22.10 -12.83 -0.25
N ASN A 85 22.55 -12.98 -1.49
CA ASN A 85 23.84 -13.62 -1.77
C ASN A 85 25.00 -12.64 -1.53
N TYR A 86 25.57 -12.66 -0.33
CA TYR A 86 26.70 -11.80 0.05
C TYR A 86 28.01 -12.08 -0.71
N GLY A 87 28.10 -13.20 -1.45
CA GLY A 87 29.24 -13.48 -2.34
C GLY A 87 29.18 -12.74 -3.68
N ARG A 88 28.01 -12.18 -4.05
CA ARG A 88 27.81 -11.45 -5.32
C ARG A 88 27.26 -10.04 -5.14
N SER A 89 26.72 -9.74 -3.95
CA SER A 89 25.98 -8.50 -3.69
C SER A 89 26.53 -7.81 -2.44
N MET A 90 26.95 -6.56 -2.58
CA MET A 90 27.32 -5.68 -1.46
C MET A 90 26.33 -4.51 -1.40
N PHE A 91 25.82 -4.21 -0.19
CA PHE A 91 25.06 -3.00 0.05
C PHE A 91 25.99 -1.90 0.54
N VAL A 92 26.02 -0.78 -0.16
CA VAL A 92 26.77 0.41 0.25
C VAL A 92 25.77 1.50 0.64
N HIS A 93 25.85 1.95 1.88
CA HIS A 93 25.08 3.10 2.35
C HIS A 93 25.98 4.34 2.29
N PHE A 94 25.59 5.34 1.51
CA PHE A 94 26.28 6.62 1.47
C PHE A 94 25.56 7.62 2.36
N THR A 95 26.27 8.20 3.33
CA THR A 95 25.82 9.35 4.10
C THR A 95 26.56 10.57 3.57
N ILE A 96 25.84 11.50 2.95
CA ILE A 96 26.42 12.77 2.50
C ILE A 96 26.55 13.65 3.73
N VAL A 97 27.77 13.95 4.14
CA VAL A 97 28.06 14.97 5.16
C VAL A 97 28.14 16.32 4.43
N PRO A 98 27.27 17.30 4.73
CA PRO A 98 27.41 18.63 4.15
C PRO A 98 28.68 19.30 4.69
N VAL A 99 29.48 19.87 3.77
CA VAL A 99 30.64 20.73 4.07
C VAL A 99 30.17 22.17 4.26
#